data_AF-A0A8J6P2Q8-F1
#
_entry.id   AF-A0A8J6P2Q8-F1
#
_cell.length_a   1.000
_cell.length_b   1.000
_cell.length_c   1.000
_cell.angle_alpha   90.00
_cell.angle_beta   90.00
_cell.angle_gamma   90.00
#
_symmetry.space_group_name_H-M   'P 1'
#
loop_
_entity.id
_entity.type
_entity.pdbx_description
1 polymer ?
#
loop_
_entity_poly.entity_id
_entity_poly.type
_entity_poly.pdbx_seq_one_letter_code
_entity_poly.pdbx_strand_id
1 'polypeptide(L)' 'MNPKRLLIVGGVAGGASCAARARRLSEDTEIIVFERGPYVSFANCGLPYYVGNVITKERSLFMA' A
#
# COMPACT_ATOMS: atom_id res chain seq x y z
N MET A 1 -23.45 -5.63 17.10
CA MET A 1 -22.05 -6.05 17.25
C MET A 1 -21.17 -4.87 16.88
N ASN A 2 -20.10 -4.60 17.62
CA ASN A 2 -19.13 -3.60 17.17
C ASN A 2 -18.45 -4.07 15.89
N PRO A 3 -18.20 -3.17 14.91
CA PRO A 3 -17.41 -3.51 13.74
C PRO A 3 -16.02 -3.99 14.17
N LYS A 4 -15.52 -5.04 13.51
CA LYS A 4 -14.14 -5.50 13.74
C LYS A 4 -13.18 -4.40 13.28
N ARG A 5 -12.09 -4.21 14.02
CA ARG A 5 -11.03 -3.26 13.68
C ARG A 5 -9.74 -4.01 13.35
N LEU A 6 -9.17 -3.72 12.18
CA LEU A 6 -7.91 -4.28 11.69
C LEU A 6 -6.87 -3.17 11.59
N LEU A 7 -5.81 -3.28 12.38
CA LEU A 7 -4.67 -2.37 12.35
C LEU A 7 -3.52 -3.05 11.61
N ILE A 8 -2.97 -2.39 10.59
CA ILE A 8 -1.89 -2.91 9.76
C ILE A 8 -0.69 -1.97 9.91
N VAL A 9 0.47 -2.50 10.30
CA VAL A 9 1.71 -1.73 10.43
C VAL A 9 2.61 -2.04 9.24
N GLY A 10 2.91 -1.01 8.44
CA GLY A 10 3.51 -1.07 7.12
C GLY A 10 2.44 -0.99 6.02
N GLY A 11 2.64 -0.11 5.04
CA GLY A 11 1.69 0.19 3.95
C GLY A 11 2.24 0.00 2.54
N VAL A 12 3.38 -0.68 2.39
CA VAL A 12 4.01 -0.96 1.08
C VAL A 12 3.41 -2.25 0.47
N ALA A 13 4.17 -3.32 0.28
CA ALA A 13 3.70 -4.51 -0.44
C ALA A 13 2.68 -5.34 0.35
N GLY A 14 3.13 -5.99 1.43
CA GLY A 14 2.29 -6.90 2.22
C GLY A 14 1.12 -6.20 2.90
N GLY A 15 1.37 -5.02 3.49
CA GLY A 15 0.36 -4.26 4.21
C GLY A 15 -0.76 -3.74 3.32
N ALA A 16 -0.44 -3.13 2.17
CA ALA A 16 -1.46 -2.69 1.21
C ALA A 16 -2.23 -3.89 0.64
N SER A 17 -1.55 -5.00 0.35
CA SER A 17 -2.20 -6.23 -0.14
C SER A 17 -3.17 -6.81 0.89
N CYS A 18 -2.77 -6.83 2.16
CA CYS A 18 -3.61 -7.26 3.28
C CYS A 18 -4.84 -6.35 3.41
N ALA A 19 -4.65 -5.04 3.41
CA ALA A 19 -5.73 -4.05 3.51
C ALA A 19 -6.75 -4.21 2.37
N ALA A 20 -6.27 -4.29 1.12
CA ALA A 20 -7.12 -4.47 -0.05
C ALA A 20 -7.89 -5.80 0.00
N ARG A 21 -7.26 -6.89 0.46
CA ARG A 21 -7.94 -8.18 0.60
C ARG A 21 -8.95 -8.16 1.75
N ALA A 22 -8.61 -7.59 2.89
CA ALA A 22 -9.51 -7.46 4.04
C ALA A 22 -10.78 -6.70 3.66
N ARG A 23 -10.65 -5.58 2.94
CA ARG A 23 -11.80 -4.80 2.42
C ARG A 23 -12.72 -5.65 1.53
N ARG A 24 -12.17 -6.48 0.64
CA ARG A 24 -12.98 -7.38 -0.23
C ARG A 24 -13.67 -8.51 0.55
N LEU A 25 -13.16 -8.87 1.72
CA LEU A 25 -13.73 -9.93 2.56
C LEU A 25 -14.80 -9.40 3.54
N SER A 26 -14.73 -8.12 3.89
CA SER A 26 -15.68 -7.50 4.80
C SER A 26 -15.77 -5.99 4.56
N GLU A 27 -16.96 -5.53 4.18
CA GLU A 27 -17.24 -4.11 4.00
C GLU A 27 -17.44 -3.37 5.33
N ASP A 28 -17.76 -4.09 6.41
CA ASP A 28 -18.03 -3.47 7.71
C ASP A 28 -16.78 -3.39 8.60
N THR A 29 -15.66 -4.00 8.20
CA THR A 29 -14.42 -3.95 8.98
C THR A 29 -13.78 -2.57 8.84
N GLU A 30 -13.45 -1.96 9.98
CA GLU A 30 -12.64 -0.74 10.05
C GLU A 30 -11.16 -1.12 9.85
N ILE A 31 -10.54 -0.62 8.78
CA ILE A 31 -9.15 -0.97 8.42
C ILE A 31 -8.30 0.29 8.50
N ILE A 32 -7.27 0.26 9.35
CA ILE A 32 -6.34 1.37 9.56
C ILE A 32 -4.94 0.89 9.21
N VAL A 33 -4.28 1.57 8.27
CA VAL A 33 -2.90 1.27 7.84
C VAL A 33 -1.98 2.36 8.35
N PHE A 34 -0.92 1.97 9.06
CA PHE A 34 0.14 2.84 9.53
C PHE A 34 1.37 2.65 8.65
N GLU A 35 1.81 3.68 7.96
CA GLU A 35 3.08 3.70 7.25
C GLU A 35 3.94 4.83 7.81
N ARG A 36 5.22 4.55 8.07
CA ARG A 36 6.15 5.56 8.59
C ARG A 36 6.59 6.51 7.48
N GLY A 37 6.78 5.97 6.27
CA GLY A 37 7.17 6.73 5.11
C GLY A 37 6.04 7.64 4.60
N PRO A 38 6.38 8.62 3.74
CA PRO A 38 5.40 9.52 3.15
C PRO A 38 4.54 8.86 2.06
N TYR A 39 4.90 7.65 1.62
CA TYR A 39 4.26 6.95 0.51
C TYR A 39 3.78 5.57 0.92
N VAL A 40 2.55 5.24 0.51
CA VAL A 40 1.97 3.90 0.55
C VAL A 40 1.94 3.32 -0.85
N SER A 41 1.92 1.99 -0.98
CA SER A 41 1.71 1.30 -2.25
C SER A 41 2.61 1.80 -3.40
N PHE A 42 3.93 1.74 -3.22
CA PHE A 42 4.91 2.10 -4.27
C PHE A 42 5.85 0.93 -4.61
N ALA A 43 6.31 0.92 -5.85
CA ALA A 43 7.19 -0.06 -6.44
C ALA A 43 8.65 0.23 -6.08
N ASN A 44 9.08 -0.19 -4.89
CA ASN A 44 10.49 -0.14 -4.48
C ASN A 44 11.41 -0.85 -5.50
N CYS A 45 10.97 -1.98 -6.06
CA CYS A 45 11.69 -2.69 -7.12
C CYS A 45 11.81 -1.88 -8.43
N GLY A 46 10.96 -0.86 -8.62
CA GLY A 46 10.97 0.05 -9.77
C GLY A 46 12.00 1.18 -9.65
N LEU A 47 12.47 1.50 -8.43
CA LEU A 47 13.39 2.61 -8.19
C LEU A 47 14.70 2.54 -9.01
N PRO A 48 15.35 1.37 -9.19
CA PRO A 48 16.55 1.28 -10.03
C PRO A 48 16.29 1.70 -11.47
N TYR A 49 15.10 1.41 -12.00
CA TYR A 49 14.72 1.79 -13.36
C TYR A 49 14.38 3.27 -13.48
N TYR A 50 13.90 3.90 -12.41
CA TYR A 50 13.72 5.35 -12.35
C TYR A 50 15.07 6.08 -12.32
N VAL A 51 15.98 5.65 -11.43
CA VAL A 51 17.35 6.18 -11.37
C VAL A 51 18.09 5.97 -12.70
N GLY A 52 17.85 4.83 -13.37
CA GLY A 52 18.41 4.49 -14.68
C GLY A 52 17.72 5.15 -15.88
N ASN A 53 16.77 6.08 -15.67
CA ASN A 53 15.99 6.75 -16.73
C ASN A 53 15.16 5.84 -17.66
N VAL A 54 14.95 4.57 -17.29
CA VAL A 54 14.04 3.66 -17.99
C VAL A 54 12.59 3.98 -17.63
N ILE A 55 12.33 4.27 -16.36
CA ILE A 55 11.10 4.91 -15.90
C ILE A 55 11.39 6.40 -15.82
N THR A 56 10.70 7.20 -16.63
CA THR A 56 10.95 8.66 -16.69
C THR A 56 10.01 9.48 -15.83
N LYS A 57 8.90 8.90 -15.38
CA LYS A 57 7.89 9.56 -14.54
C LYS A 57 7.85 8.88 -13.18
N GLU A 58 8.18 9.62 -12.13
CA GLU A 58 8.12 9.13 -10.74
C GLU A 58 6.72 8.56 -10.41
N ARG A 59 5.67 9.18 -10.95
CA ARG A 59 4.28 8.72 -10.78
C ARG A 59 4.08 7.24 -11.16
N SER A 60 4.84 6.73 -12.12
CA SER A 60 4.78 5.33 -12.56
C SER A 60 5.32 4.33 -11.52
N LEU A 61 5.89 4.81 -10.42
CA LEU A 61 6.30 3.98 -9.28
C LEU A 61 5.15 3.74 -8.29
N PHE A 62 4.06 4.50 -8.33
CA PHE A 62 2.93 4.31 -7.41
C PHE A 62 1.92 3.33 -8.01
N MET A 63 1.38 2.44 -7.17
CA MET A 63 0.45 1.37 -7.56
C MET A 63 -1.00 1.67 -7.12
N ALA A 64 -1.35 2.96 -7.03
CA ALA A 64 -2.69 3.44 -6.67
C ALA A 64 -3.44 3.99 -7.87
#